data_AF-A0A3D8Y802-F1
#
_entry.id   AF-A0A3D8Y802-F1
#
_cell.length_a   1.000
_cell.length_b   1.000
_cell.length_c   1.000
_cell.angle_alpha   90.00
_cell.angle_beta   90.00
_cell.angle_gamma   90.00
#
_symmetry.space_group_name_H-M   'P 1'
#
loop_
_entity.id
_entity.type
_entity.pdbx_description
1 polymer ?
#
loop_
_entity_poly.entity_id
_entity_poly.type
_entity_poly.pdbx_seq_one_letter_code
_entity_poly.pdbx_strand_id
1 'polypeptide(L)' 'MGRTLRHAQIVRVLRSFALDNSGRGEVIVGLPEGFSAEDWEVLGLVQNKKSGNILAANRLKIT' A
#
# COMPACT_ATOMS: atom_id res chain seq x y z
N MET A 1 33.80 2.32 8.66
CA MET A 1 33.13 1.70 7.50
C MET A 1 31.66 1.51 7.85
N GLY A 2 30.76 2.32 7.27
CA GLY A 2 29.33 2.32 7.59
C GLY A 2 28.57 1.26 6.79
N ARG A 3 27.61 0.58 7.43
CA ARG A 3 26.75 -0.44 6.79
C ARG A 3 25.74 0.27 5.88
N THR A 4 25.79 0.02 4.58
CA THR A 4 24.72 0.41 3.65
C THR A 4 23.41 -0.25 4.12
N LEU A 5 22.45 0.55 4.56
CA LEU A 5 21.12 0.05 4.90
C LEU A 5 20.40 -0.29 3.59
N ARG A 6 20.00 -1.56 3.45
CA ARG A 6 19.11 -1.98 2.35
C ARG A 6 17.81 -1.22 2.52
N HIS A 7 17.40 -0.49 1.48
CA HIS A 7 16.17 0.30 1.46
C HIS A 7 14.99 -0.54 2.01
N ALA A 8 14.39 -0.10 3.11
CA ALA A 8 13.15 -0.68 3.62
C ALA A 8 11.99 0.08 3.01
N GLN A 9 10.98 -0.61 2.48
CA GLN A 9 9.74 0.04 2.07
C GLN A 9 9.08 0.65 3.32
N ILE A 10 9.04 1.98 3.40
CA ILE A 10 8.44 2.70 4.52
C ILE A 10 6.99 2.97 4.19
N VAL A 11 6.07 2.43 4.99
CA VAL A 11 4.64 2.75 4.87
C VAL A 11 4.42 4.17 5.39
N ARG A 12 4.10 5.09 4.48
CA ARG A 12 3.83 6.49 4.79
C ARG A 12 2.37 6.75 5.15
N VAL A 13 1.47 5.98 4.55
CA VAL A 13 0.02 6.02 4.79
C VAL A 13 -0.51 4.60 4.75
N LEU A 14 -1.34 4.22 5.72
CA LEU A 14 -2.09 2.97 5.72
C LEU A 14 -3.58 3.31 5.79
N ARG A 15 -4.36 2.78 4.85
CA ARG A 15 -5.83 2.91 4.82
C ARG A 15 -6.45 1.53 4.71
N SER A 16 -7.57 1.34 5.38
CA SER A 16 -8.37 0.13 5.27
C SER A 16 -9.81 0.52 4.99
N PHE A 17 -10.44 -0.18 4.07
CA PHE A 17 -11.85 0.00 3.72
C PHE A 17 -12.47 -1.38 3.48
N ALA A 18 -13.80 -1.46 3.54
CA ALA A 18 -14.50 -2.68 3.19
C ALA A 18 -14.69 -2.76 1.67
N LEU A 19 -14.59 -3.97 1.13
CA LEU A 19 -15.06 -4.26 -0.23
C LEU A 19 -16.59 -4.43 -0.18
N ASP A 20 -17.25 -4.10 -1.28
CA ASP A 20 -18.66 -4.39 -1.48
C ASP A 20 -18.91 -5.90 -1.69
N ASN A 21 -20.19 -6.28 -1.80
CA ASN A 21 -20.58 -7.69 -2.01
C ASN A 21 -20.11 -8.27 -3.36
N SER A 22 -19.67 -7.43 -4.29
CA SER A 22 -19.06 -7.85 -5.57
C SER A 22 -17.53 -7.96 -5.49
N GLY A 23 -16.94 -7.72 -4.31
CA GLY A 23 -15.50 -7.75 -4.11
C GLY A 23 -14.77 -6.50 -4.63
N ARG A 24 -15.49 -5.42 -4.92
CA ARG A 24 -14.93 -4.16 -5.41
C ARG A 24 -14.87 -3.13 -4.29
N GLY A 25 -13.94 -2.20 -4.39
CA GLY A 25 -13.89 -1.04 -3.52
C GLY A 25 -12.99 0.01 -4.11
N GLU A 26 -13.31 1.27 -3.81
CA GLU A 26 -12.59 2.44 -4.29
C GLU A 26 -12.23 3.31 -3.09
N VAL A 27 -11.03 3.87 -3.11
CA VAL A 27 -10.55 4.78 -2.08
C VAL A 27 -9.76 5.90 -2.72
N ILE A 28 -10.03 7.12 -2.30
CA ILE A 28 -9.22 8.28 -2.65
C ILE A 28 -8.07 8.35 -1.65
N VAL A 29 -6.84 8.19 -2.13
CA VAL A 29 -5.63 8.32 -1.32
C VAL A 29 -5.05 9.71 -1.56
N GLY A 30 -5.07 10.54 -0.51
CA GLY A 30 -4.41 11.83 -0.54
C GLY A 30 -2.89 11.66 -0.65
N LEU A 31 -2.25 12.50 -1.47
CA LEU A 31 -0.80 12.51 -1.58
C LEU A 31 -0.18 12.99 -0.25
N PRO A 32 0.79 12.26 0.31
CA PRO A 32 1.49 12.68 1.51
C PRO A 32 2.41 13.89 1.24
N GLU A 33 2.83 14.56 2.30
CA GLU A 33 3.77 15.67 2.22
C GLU A 33 5.09 15.22 1.56
N GLY A 34 5.61 16.02 0.62
CA GLY A 34 6.84 15.71 -0.11
C GLY A 34 6.71 14.60 -1.16
N PHE A 35 5.49 14.30 -1.62
CA PHE A 35 5.28 13.34 -2.71
C PHE A 35 6.04 13.71 -3.99
N SER A 36 6.74 12.74 -4.58
CA SER A 36 7.34 12.80 -5.91
C SER A 36 6.87 11.57 -6.70
N ALA A 37 6.68 11.65 -8.01
CA ALA A 37 6.22 10.47 -8.76
C ALA A 37 7.29 9.36 -8.87
N GLU A 38 8.58 9.70 -8.72
CA GLU A 38 9.70 8.82 -9.04
C GLU A 38 9.92 7.68 -8.02
N ASP A 39 9.57 7.93 -6.75
CA ASP A 39 9.97 7.10 -5.60
C ASP A 39 8.79 6.50 -4.82
N TRP A 40 7.57 6.60 -5.36
CA TRP A 40 6.36 6.23 -4.64
C TRP A 40 5.63 5.05 -5.28
N GLU A 41 5.13 4.18 -4.41
CA GLU A 41 4.39 2.98 -4.76
C GLU A 41 3.12 2.88 -3.93
N VAL A 42 2.08 2.28 -4.52
CA VAL A 42 0.87 1.88 -3.83
C VAL A 42 0.85 0.36 -3.72
N LEU A 43 0.65 -0.15 -2.50
CA LEU A 43 0.41 -1.56 -2.24
C LEU A 43 -1.07 -1.77 -1.90
N GLY A 44 -1.76 -2.56 -2.71
CA GLY A 44 -3.13 -3.00 -2.46
C GLY A 44 -3.12 -4.41 -1.87
N LEU A 45 -3.80 -4.61 -0.74
CA LEU A 45 -3.89 -5.90 -0.05
C LEU A 45 -5.36 -6.27 0.22
N VAL A 46 -5.75 -7.48 -0.16
CA VAL A 46 -7.04 -8.07 0.26
C VAL A 46 -6.75 -8.98 1.46
N GLN A 47 -7.32 -8.64 2.62
CA GLN A 47 -7.09 -9.37 3.87
C GLN A 47 -8.39 -10.00 4.38
N ASN A 48 -8.30 -11.26 4.80
CA ASN A 48 -9.36 -11.86 5.62
C ASN A 48 -9.36 -11.19 7.01
N LYS A 49 -10.40 -10.43 7.33
CA LYS A 49 -10.49 -9.68 8.60
C LYS A 49 -10.56 -10.55 9.86
N LYS A 50 -10.93 -11.83 9.73
CA LYS A 50 -11.05 -12.76 10.87
C LYS A 50 -9.72 -13.44 11.18
N SER A 51 -8.99 -13.91 10.16
CA SER A 51 -7.72 -14.63 10.36
C SER A 51 -6.48 -13.75 10.20
N GLY A 52 -6.60 -12.57 9.57
CA GLY A 52 -5.47 -11.70 9.24
C GLY A 52 -4.70 -12.14 7.99
N ASN A 53 -5.06 -13.27 7.36
CA ASN A 53 -4.38 -13.76 6.17
C ASN A 53 -4.55 -12.78 5.00
N ILE A 54 -3.45 -12.46 4.32
CA ILE A 54 -3.47 -11.75 3.05
C ILE A 54 -3.85 -12.75 1.95
N LEU A 55 -4.98 -12.51 1.31
CA LEU A 55 -5.56 -13.37 0.26
C LEU A 55 -5.05 -12.97 -1.13
N ALA A 56 -4.78 -11.69 -1.34
CA ALA A 56 -4.23 -11.16 -2.59
C ALA A 56 -3.43 -9.88 -2.32
N ALA A 57 -2.47 -9.60 -3.18
CA ALA A 57 -1.66 -8.40 -3.14
C ALA A 57 -1.34 -7.90 -4.56
N ASN A 58 -1.27 -6.59 -4.73
CA ASN A 58 -0.77 -5.97 -5.96
C ASN A 58 0.07 -4.72 -5.62
N ARG A 59 1.06 -4.42 -6.47
CA ARG A 59 1.92 -3.25 -6.37
C ARG A 59 1.78 -2.42 -7.63
N LEU A 60 1.52 -1.14 -7.46
CA LEU A 60 1.52 -0.15 -8.53
C LEU A 60 2.62 0.87 -8.25
N LYS A 61 3.59 0.99 -9.17
CA LYS A 61 4.50 2.14 -9.19
C LYS A 61 3.76 3.31 -9.81
N ILE A 62 3.82 4.49 -9.19
CA ILE A 62 3.26 5.70 -9.78
C ILE A 62 4.30 6.17 -10.82
N THR A 63 3.90 6.37 -12.07
CA THR A 63 4.80 6.76 -13.18
C THR A 63 4.16 7.85 -14.01
#